data_AF-A0A836BKS3-F1
#
_entry.id   AF-A0A836BKS3-F1
#
_cell.length_a   1.000
_cell.length_b   1.000
_cell.length_c   1.000
_cell.angle_alpha   90.00
_cell.angle_beta   90.00
_cell.angle_gamma   90.00
#
_symmetry.space_group_name_H-M   'P 1'
#
loop_
_entity.id
_entity.type
_entity.pdbx_description
1 polymer ?
#
loop_
_entity_poly.entity_id
_entity_poly.type
_entity_poly.pdbx_seq_one_letter_code
_entity_poly.pdbx_strand_id
1 'polypeptide(L)'
;MQNYVTEYPGTIQLQNDPRQYKLTLNDNQERILITETNASLEKLQQVFRNEKFDETSVEYKKPHQIGNGFLKNLSDDWDMHVRFMQMHQGLIAIDGEVETSRKWVEHNTEDNWISIIYEITNILKKYQIQFSIWHKKMKRYVTNIVEQMKIQMTPLGKIQWKHVAIAAGITAAVGLTLWGIKKYFDSKED
;
A
#
# COMPACT_ATOMS: atom_id res chain seq x y z
N MET A 1 -2.06 -15.66 -12.30
CA MET A 1 -2.20 -14.26 -11.83
C MET A 1 -3.57 -14.14 -11.21
N GLN A 2 -3.63 -13.74 -9.95
CA GLN A 2 -4.89 -13.61 -9.24
C GLN A 2 -5.30 -12.14 -9.22
N ASN A 3 -6.49 -11.82 -9.71
CA ASN A 3 -7.03 -10.47 -9.57
C ASN A 3 -7.35 -10.21 -8.10
N TYR A 4 -7.11 -8.97 -7.66
CA TYR A 4 -7.55 -8.53 -6.34
C TYR A 4 -8.90 -7.84 -6.48
N VAL A 5 -9.86 -8.18 -5.63
CA VAL A 5 -11.19 -7.56 -5.61
C VAL A 5 -11.41 -7.02 -4.21
N THR A 6 -11.73 -5.73 -4.11
CA THR A 6 -12.07 -5.05 -2.87
C THR A 6 -13.33 -4.23 -3.05
N GLU A 7 -13.88 -3.78 -1.92
CA GLU A 7 -15.02 -2.88 -1.86
C GLU A 7 -14.55 -1.50 -1.39
N TYR A 8 -15.23 -0.46 -1.87
CA TYR A 8 -14.97 0.91 -1.46
C TYR A 8 -16.29 1.68 -1.35
N PRO A 9 -16.40 2.72 -0.51
CA PRO A 9 -17.59 3.57 -0.49
C PRO A 9 -17.86 4.17 -1.88
N GLY A 10 -19.02 3.84 -2.45
CA GLY A 10 -19.50 4.36 -3.73
C GLY A 10 -20.20 5.71 -3.58
N THR A 11 -21.05 5.82 -2.56
CA THR A 11 -21.77 7.04 -2.23
C THR A 11 -21.75 7.24 -0.72
N ILE A 12 -21.43 8.46 -0.28
CA ILE A 12 -21.30 8.83 1.12
C ILE A 12 -22.18 10.04 1.49
N GLN A 13 -22.47 10.19 2.77
CA GLN A 13 -23.00 11.42 3.35
C GLN A 13 -22.01 11.96 4.37
N LEU A 14 -21.89 13.28 4.41
CA LEU A 14 -20.96 13.98 5.30
C LEU A 14 -21.69 14.55 6.51
N GLN A 15 -20.94 14.74 7.58
CA GLN A 15 -21.46 15.35 8.81
C GLN A 15 -22.05 16.73 8.51
N ASN A 16 -23.24 16.97 9.06
CA ASN A 16 -24.00 18.21 8.89
C ASN A 16 -24.30 18.56 7.42
N ASP A 17 -24.29 17.57 6.52
CA ASP A 17 -24.66 17.75 5.13
C ASP A 17 -25.68 16.68 4.70
N PRO A 18 -26.92 17.06 4.33
CA PRO A 18 -27.92 16.09 3.88
C PRO A 18 -27.62 15.55 2.47
N ARG A 19 -26.68 16.14 1.73
CA ARG A 19 -26.35 15.72 0.36
C ARG A 19 -25.58 14.41 0.36
N GLN A 20 -25.81 13.64 -0.69
CA GLN A 20 -25.01 12.47 -1.02
C GLN A 20 -23.90 12.86 -1.99
N TYR A 21 -22.71 12.33 -1.76
CA TYR A 21 -21.53 12.52 -2.59
C TYR A 21 -21.13 11.20 -3.20
N LYS A 22 -21.14 11.15 -4.53
CA LYS A 22 -20.66 9.99 -5.28
C LYS A 22 -19.14 10.05 -5.37
N LEU A 23 -18.49 8.98 -4.95
CA LEU A 23 -17.04 8.82 -5.06
C LEU A 23 -16.69 8.09 -6.36
N THR A 24 -15.48 8.33 -6.83
CA THR A 24 -14.91 7.70 -8.03
C THR A 24 -13.74 6.78 -7.67
N LEU A 25 -13.24 6.03 -8.66
CA LEU A 25 -12.00 5.27 -8.50
C LEU A 25 -10.80 6.21 -8.20
N ASN A 26 -10.73 7.34 -8.89
CA ASN A 26 -9.67 8.34 -8.68
C ASN A 26 -9.71 8.89 -7.24
N ASP A 27 -10.90 9.07 -6.66
CA ASP A 27 -11.04 9.46 -5.26
C ASP A 27 -10.45 8.41 -4.29
N ASN A 28 -10.56 7.12 -4.61
CA ASN A 28 -9.89 6.06 -3.85
C ASN A 28 -8.36 6.14 -4.02
N GLN A 29 -7.88 6.27 -5.26
CA GLN A 29 -6.43 6.42 -5.57
C GLN A 29 -5.84 7.72 -5.01
N GLU A 30 -6.64 8.71 -4.67
CA GLU A 30 -6.19 9.90 -3.94
C GLU A 30 -6.27 9.73 -2.40
N ARG A 31 -6.77 8.57 -1.94
CA ARG A 31 -7.01 8.22 -0.53
C ARG A 31 -7.82 9.26 0.20
N ILE A 32 -8.84 9.83 -0.45
CA ILE A 32 -9.53 11.00 0.12
C ILE A 32 -10.24 10.67 1.43
N LEU A 33 -10.53 9.39 1.67
CA LEU A 33 -11.09 8.89 2.91
C LEU A 33 -9.97 8.27 3.77
N ILE A 34 -9.93 8.62 5.06
CA ILE A 34 -8.97 8.11 6.04
C ILE A 34 -9.74 7.59 7.25
N THR A 35 -9.30 6.46 7.80
CA THR A 35 -9.85 5.96 9.07
C THR A 35 -9.09 6.56 10.23
N GLU A 36 -9.79 7.16 11.19
CA GLU A 36 -9.21 7.79 12.38
C GLU A 36 -9.73 7.14 13.65
N THR A 37 -8.87 7.00 14.66
CA THR A 37 -9.23 6.42 15.96
C THR A 37 -8.46 7.08 17.10
N ASN A 38 -9.01 7.02 18.31
CA ASN A 38 -8.36 7.44 19.54
C ASN A 38 -7.64 6.28 20.27
N ALA A 39 -7.62 5.07 19.69
CA ALA A 39 -6.86 3.97 20.25
C ALA A 39 -5.36 4.29 20.30
N SER A 40 -4.66 3.77 21.32
CA SER A 40 -3.22 3.95 21.42
C SER A 40 -2.50 3.23 20.28
N LEU A 41 -1.32 3.76 19.90
CA LEU A 41 -0.47 3.14 18.89
C LEU A 41 -0.14 1.69 19.24
N GLU A 42 0.21 1.41 20.50
CA GLU A 42 0.53 0.05 20.97
C GLU A 42 -0.64 -0.93 20.76
N LYS A 43 -1.88 -0.50 21.08
CA LYS A 43 -3.07 -1.32 20.86
C LYS A 43 -3.28 -1.60 19.37
N LEU A 44 -3.11 -0.59 18.52
CA LEU A 44 -3.22 -0.76 17.07
C LEU A 44 -2.16 -1.73 16.54
N GLN A 45 -0.90 -1.55 16.93
CA GLN A 45 0.18 -2.45 16.55
C GLN A 45 -0.11 -3.90 16.96
N GLN A 46 -0.60 -4.13 18.18
CA GLN A 46 -0.99 -5.45 18.65
C GLN A 46 -2.12 -6.06 17.79
N VAL A 47 -3.15 -5.26 17.48
CA VAL A 47 -4.27 -5.69 16.63
C VAL A 47 -3.77 -6.12 15.24
N PHE A 48 -2.93 -5.32 14.59
CA PHE A 48 -2.42 -5.66 13.26
C PHE A 48 -1.47 -6.87 13.28
N ARG A 49 -0.64 -7.03 14.32
CA ARG A 49 0.14 -8.27 14.52
C ARG A 49 -0.76 -9.50 14.65
N ASN A 50 -1.86 -9.40 15.39
CA ASN A 50 -2.83 -10.49 15.53
C ASN A 50 -3.51 -10.85 14.19
N GLU A 51 -3.69 -9.86 13.31
CA GLU A 51 -4.18 -10.04 11.93
C GLU A 51 -3.10 -10.51 10.94
N LYS A 52 -1.93 -10.95 11.45
CA LYS A 52 -0.80 -11.48 10.68
C LYS A 52 -0.13 -10.45 9.79
N PHE A 53 -0.10 -9.20 10.23
CA PHE A 53 0.80 -8.21 9.65
C PHE A 53 2.16 -8.26 10.34
N ASP A 54 3.20 -8.20 9.54
CA ASP A 54 4.58 -8.06 9.97
C ASP A 54 5.00 -6.59 9.91
N GLU A 55 5.80 -6.16 10.88
CA GLU A 55 6.32 -4.80 10.91
C GLU A 55 7.47 -4.66 9.91
N THR A 56 7.45 -3.62 9.08
CA THR A 56 8.48 -3.39 8.06
C THR A 56 9.66 -2.64 8.66
N SER A 57 10.86 -3.21 8.54
CA SER A 57 12.08 -2.55 9.04
C SER A 57 12.72 -1.60 8.02
N VAL A 58 12.41 -1.79 6.73
CA VAL A 58 12.96 -1.00 5.63
C VAL A 58 11.82 -0.39 4.82
N GLU A 59 11.57 0.89 5.05
CA GLU A 59 10.61 1.69 4.29
C GLU A 59 11.00 3.16 4.24
N TYR A 60 10.43 3.86 3.25
CA TYR A 60 10.38 5.31 3.26
C TYR A 60 9.27 5.77 4.20
N LYS A 61 9.62 6.45 5.30
CA LYS A 61 8.64 6.96 6.26
C LYS A 61 7.90 8.16 5.69
N LYS A 62 6.56 8.10 5.68
CA LYS A 62 5.72 9.22 5.25
C LYS A 62 5.76 10.36 6.28
N PRO A 63 5.53 11.63 5.87
CA PRO A 63 5.40 12.74 6.81
C PRO A 63 4.31 12.46 7.84
N HIS A 64 4.60 12.66 9.13
CA HIS A 64 3.71 12.38 10.27
C HIS A 64 3.45 10.89 10.56
N GLN A 65 4.16 9.97 9.91
CA GLN A 65 4.07 8.55 10.25
C GLN A 65 4.65 8.30 11.65
N ILE A 66 3.95 7.47 12.42
CA ILE A 66 4.37 7.03 13.75
C ILE A 66 4.66 5.54 13.76
N GLY A 67 5.80 5.16 14.35
CA GLY A 67 6.31 3.79 14.29
C GLY A 67 6.76 3.40 12.88
N ASN A 68 6.73 2.10 12.59
CA ASN A 68 6.96 1.55 11.26
C ASN A 68 5.63 1.07 10.66
N GLY A 69 5.61 0.93 9.35
CA GLY A 69 4.52 0.35 8.59
C GLY A 69 4.37 -1.14 8.88
N PHE A 70 3.18 -1.64 8.54
CA PHE A 70 2.79 -3.03 8.65
C PHE A 70 2.53 -3.57 7.25
N LEU A 71 3.00 -4.78 6.99
CA LEU A 71 2.87 -5.49 5.72
C LEU A 71 2.18 -6.83 5.97
N LYS A 72 1.25 -7.19 5.11
CA LYS A 72 0.68 -8.53 5.03
C LYS A 72 0.69 -9.00 3.58
N ASN A 73 1.43 -10.07 3.30
CA ASN A 73 1.41 -10.73 2.01
C ASN A 73 0.02 -11.37 1.81
N LEU A 74 -0.73 -10.96 0.81
CA LEU A 74 -2.04 -11.55 0.49
C LEU A 74 -1.87 -12.74 -0.47
N SER A 75 -0.97 -12.59 -1.43
CA SER A 75 -0.55 -13.63 -2.38
C SER A 75 0.85 -13.31 -2.92
N ASP A 76 1.33 -14.08 -3.90
CA ASP A 76 2.57 -13.72 -4.62
C ASP A 76 2.47 -12.41 -5.41
N ASP A 77 1.24 -11.97 -5.67
CA ASP A 77 0.94 -10.85 -6.55
C ASP A 77 0.65 -9.56 -5.78
N TRP A 78 0.16 -9.67 -4.54
CA TRP A 78 -0.44 -8.57 -3.78
C TRP A 78 0.06 -8.49 -2.34
N ASP A 79 0.43 -7.28 -1.95
CA ASP A 79 0.84 -6.94 -0.60
C ASP A 79 -0.12 -5.90 -0.02
N MET A 80 -0.48 -6.06 1.24
CA MET A 80 -1.33 -5.13 1.98
C MET A 80 -0.47 -4.34 2.97
N HIS A 81 -0.49 -3.03 2.85
CA HIS A 81 0.30 -2.11 3.64
C HIS A 81 -0.60 -1.28 4.55
N VAL A 82 -0.18 -1.11 5.79
CA VAL A 82 -0.85 -0.27 6.77
C VAL A 82 0.17 0.64 7.43
N ARG A 83 -0.14 1.93 7.50
CA ARG A 83 0.68 2.92 8.20
C ARG A 83 -0.17 3.72 9.17
N PHE A 84 0.43 4.05 10.31
CA PHE A 84 -0.19 4.88 11.33
C PHE A 84 0.38 6.29 11.25
N MET A 85 -0.49 7.30 11.29
CA MET A 85 -0.12 8.70 11.15
C MET A 85 -0.63 9.49 12.36
N GLN A 86 0.22 10.34 12.92
CA GLN A 86 -0.15 11.22 14.04
C GLN A 86 -1.01 12.38 13.52
N MET A 87 -2.17 12.59 14.15
CA MET A 87 -3.03 13.74 13.88
C MET A 87 -2.97 14.76 15.03
N HIS A 88 -3.35 16.01 14.74
CA HIS A 88 -3.21 17.16 15.64
C HIS A 88 -4.01 17.09 16.96
N GLN A 89 -4.92 16.12 17.11
CA GLN A 89 -5.82 15.97 18.27
C GLN A 89 -5.55 14.69 19.08
N GLY A 90 -4.36 14.10 18.95
CA GLY A 90 -4.05 12.80 19.58
C GLY A 90 -4.75 11.61 18.91
N LEU A 91 -5.53 11.86 17.86
CA LEU A 91 -6.06 10.82 16.98
C LEU A 91 -4.93 10.21 16.15
N ILE A 92 -5.09 8.94 15.83
CA ILE A 92 -4.23 8.20 14.90
C ILE A 92 -5.04 7.93 13.64
N ALA A 93 -4.52 8.41 12.51
CA ALA A 93 -5.01 8.04 11.19
C ALA A 93 -4.37 6.72 10.75
N ILE A 94 -5.17 5.84 10.15
CA ILE A 94 -4.75 4.55 9.62
C ILE A 94 -4.88 4.62 8.10
N ASP A 95 -3.73 4.65 7.43
CA ASP A 95 -3.61 4.61 5.96
C ASP A 95 -3.38 3.15 5.54
N GLY A 96 -4.37 2.57 4.87
CA GLY A 96 -4.31 1.20 4.36
C GLY A 96 -4.35 1.19 2.84
N GLU A 97 -3.41 0.48 2.23
CA GLU A 97 -3.33 0.28 0.78
C GLU A 97 -3.04 -1.18 0.43
N VAL A 98 -3.59 -1.66 -0.69
CA VAL A 98 -3.13 -2.89 -1.33
C VAL A 98 -2.37 -2.50 -2.57
N GLU A 99 -1.18 -3.06 -2.74
CA GLU A 99 -0.27 -2.76 -3.84
C GLU A 99 0.28 -4.03 -4.47
N THR A 100 0.71 -3.93 -5.73
CA THR A 100 1.46 -5.02 -6.38
C THR A 100 2.71 -5.34 -5.56
N SER A 101 2.95 -6.63 -5.31
CA SER A 101 4.04 -7.05 -4.44
C SER A 101 5.42 -6.51 -4.88
N ARG A 102 6.27 -6.16 -3.91
CA ARG A 102 7.64 -5.65 -4.14
C ARG A 102 8.56 -6.64 -4.87
N LYS A 103 8.15 -7.91 -4.96
CA LYS A 103 8.87 -8.93 -5.75
C LYS A 103 8.93 -8.59 -7.24
N TRP A 104 8.07 -7.71 -7.72
CA TRP A 104 7.90 -7.32 -9.12
C TRP A 104 8.53 -5.94 -9.38
N VAL A 105 9.15 -5.75 -10.54
CA VAL A 105 9.79 -4.48 -10.93
C VAL A 105 8.75 -3.36 -11.08
N GLU A 106 7.56 -3.74 -11.52
CA GLU A 106 6.42 -2.85 -11.79
C GLU A 106 5.77 -2.30 -10.51
N HIS A 107 6.24 -2.71 -9.33
CA HIS A 107 5.78 -2.20 -8.03
C HIS A 107 5.80 -0.66 -7.94
N ASN A 108 6.67 0.03 -8.68
CA ASN A 108 6.88 1.48 -8.58
C ASN A 108 6.00 2.35 -9.51
N THR A 109 5.02 1.79 -10.24
CA THR A 109 4.15 2.62 -11.10
C THR A 109 3.00 3.24 -10.30
N GLU A 110 2.66 4.50 -10.59
CA GLU A 110 1.74 5.34 -9.81
C GLU A 110 0.32 4.77 -9.63
N ASP A 111 -0.09 3.82 -10.49
CA ASP A 111 -1.44 3.24 -10.53
C ASP A 111 -1.58 1.83 -9.89
N ASN A 112 -0.54 1.33 -9.22
CA ASN A 112 -0.52 -0.07 -8.77
C ASN A 112 -1.01 -0.31 -7.35
N TRP A 113 -1.80 0.62 -6.80
CA TRP A 113 -2.29 0.51 -5.44
C TRP A 113 -3.72 1.05 -5.29
N ILE A 114 -4.44 0.54 -4.28
CA ILE A 114 -5.82 0.93 -3.96
C ILE A 114 -5.98 1.06 -2.45
N SER A 115 -6.78 2.03 -1.99
CA SER A 115 -7.13 2.18 -0.58
C SER A 115 -8.13 1.12 -0.14
N ILE A 116 -7.89 0.54 1.04
CA ILE A 116 -8.62 -0.61 1.60
C ILE A 116 -9.36 -0.27 2.89
N ILE A 117 -10.28 0.69 2.81
CA ILE A 117 -10.98 1.22 3.98
C ILE A 117 -11.83 0.17 4.68
N TYR A 118 -12.49 -0.73 3.95
CA TYR A 118 -13.33 -1.73 4.61
C TYR A 118 -12.51 -2.80 5.32
N GLU A 119 -11.37 -3.20 4.79
CA GLU A 119 -10.45 -4.12 5.43
C GLU A 119 -9.97 -3.54 6.76
N ILE A 120 -9.55 -2.27 6.79
CA ILE A 120 -9.16 -1.58 8.02
C ILE A 120 -10.33 -1.49 9.00
N THR A 121 -11.47 -0.95 8.56
CA THR A 121 -12.62 -0.74 9.46
C THR A 121 -13.20 -2.06 9.97
N ASN A 122 -13.15 -3.14 9.20
CA ASN A 122 -13.57 -4.48 9.65
C ASN A 122 -12.64 -5.04 10.71
N ILE A 123 -11.32 -4.85 10.58
CA ILE A 123 -10.35 -5.18 11.64
C ILE A 123 -10.70 -4.38 12.91
N LEU A 124 -10.89 -3.06 12.80
CA LEU A 124 -11.21 -2.24 13.97
C LEU A 124 -12.53 -2.66 14.64
N LYS A 125 -13.57 -2.98 13.85
CA LYS A 125 -14.85 -3.54 14.37
C LYS A 125 -14.63 -4.85 15.12
N LYS A 126 -13.85 -5.78 14.55
CA LYS A 126 -13.53 -7.08 15.17
C LYS A 126 -12.90 -6.93 16.55
N TYR A 127 -12.04 -5.93 16.74
CA TYR A 127 -11.39 -5.64 18.03
C TYR A 127 -12.10 -4.54 18.84
N GLN A 128 -13.34 -4.19 18.49
CA GLN A 128 -14.17 -3.20 19.19
C GLN A 128 -13.47 -1.84 19.37
N ILE A 129 -12.69 -1.43 18.38
CA ILE A 129 -12.05 -0.12 18.35
C ILE A 129 -13.01 0.86 17.69
N GLN A 130 -13.32 1.94 18.41
CA GLN A 130 -14.11 3.04 17.85
C GLN A 130 -13.27 3.80 16.82
N PHE A 131 -13.89 4.16 15.71
CA PHE A 131 -13.26 4.91 14.65
C PHE A 131 -14.26 5.84 13.98
N SER A 132 -13.72 6.79 13.22
CA SER A 132 -14.47 7.66 12.32
C SER A 132 -13.78 7.66 10.96
N ILE A 133 -14.52 7.97 9.90
CA ILE A 133 -13.95 8.10 8.56
C ILE A 133 -13.90 9.58 8.22
N TRP A 134 -12.71 10.11 8.00
CA TRP A 134 -12.47 11.50 7.64
C TRP A 134 -12.32 11.67 6.13
N HIS A 135 -12.98 12.67 5.58
CA HIS A 135 -12.82 13.05 4.18
C HIS A 135 -11.83 14.21 4.04
N LYS A 136 -10.61 13.95 3.55
CA LYS A 136 -9.51 14.92 3.42
C LYS A 136 -9.86 16.18 2.64
N LYS A 137 -10.42 16.04 1.43
CA LYS A 137 -10.72 17.20 0.55
C LYS A 137 -11.79 18.11 1.15
N MET A 138 -12.89 17.51 1.60
CA MET A 138 -14.04 18.22 2.15
C MET A 138 -13.86 18.63 3.61
N LYS A 139 -12.85 18.08 4.30
CA LYS A 139 -12.55 18.30 5.71
C LYS A 139 -13.75 18.07 6.62
N ARG A 140 -14.43 16.93 6.43
CA ARG A 140 -15.60 16.52 7.22
C ARG A 140 -15.59 15.02 7.44
N TYR A 141 -16.23 14.57 8.53
CA TYR A 141 -16.44 13.15 8.78
C TYR A 141 -17.56 12.60 7.91
N VAL A 142 -17.42 11.35 7.49
CA VAL A 142 -18.47 10.56 6.85
C VAL A 142 -19.40 10.04 7.94
N THR A 143 -20.70 10.33 7.81
CA THR A 143 -21.73 9.86 8.76
C THR A 143 -22.43 8.61 8.27
N ASN A 144 -22.59 8.47 6.96
CA ASN A 144 -23.26 7.34 6.37
C ASN A 144 -22.61 6.94 5.04
N ILE A 145 -22.63 5.64 4.76
CA ILE A 145 -22.23 5.06 3.48
C ILE A 145 -23.52 4.53 2.86
N VAL A 146 -23.93 5.13 1.76
CA VAL A 146 -25.20 4.83 1.10
C VAL A 146 -25.05 3.65 0.15
N GLU A 147 -23.92 3.58 -0.55
CA GLU A 147 -23.64 2.58 -1.57
C GLU A 147 -22.18 2.15 -1.52
N GLN A 148 -21.92 0.91 -1.91
CA GLN A 148 -20.59 0.35 -2.07
C GLN A 148 -20.29 0.12 -3.55
N MET A 149 -19.07 0.39 -3.96
CA MET A 149 -18.55 0.00 -5.28
C MET A 149 -17.56 -1.15 -5.12
N LYS A 150 -17.51 -2.05 -6.11
CA LYS A 150 -16.47 -3.08 -6.21
C LYS A 150 -15.37 -2.59 -7.14
N ILE A 151 -14.14 -2.74 -6.68
CA ILE A 151 -12.94 -2.39 -7.43
C ILE A 151 -12.17 -3.68 -7.66
N GLN A 152 -11.85 -3.95 -8.92
CA GLN A 152 -11.01 -5.06 -9.30
C GLN A 152 -9.69 -4.54 -9.84
N MET A 153 -8.59 -5.02 -9.28
CA MET A 153 -7.24 -4.77 -9.77
C MET A 153 -6.72 -6.01 -10.49
N THR A 154 -6.17 -5.77 -11.67
CA THR A 154 -5.43 -6.77 -12.43
C THR A 154 -3.96 -6.47 -12.25
N PRO A 155 -3.13 -7.43 -11.84
CA PRO A 155 -1.72 -7.16 -11.68
C PRO A 155 -1.09 -6.93 -13.08
N LEU A 156 -0.21 -5.93 -13.20
CA LEU A 156 0.49 -5.65 -14.47
C LEU A 156 1.31 -6.85 -14.95
N GLY A 157 1.66 -6.90 -16.24
CA GLY A 157 2.60 -7.90 -16.76
C GLY A 157 3.91 -7.85 -15.97
N LYS A 158 4.45 -9.03 -15.59
CA LYS A 158 5.33 -9.11 -14.43
C LYS A 158 6.75 -9.58 -14.75
N ILE A 159 7.76 -8.80 -14.40
CA ILE A 159 9.16 -9.24 -14.32
C ILE A 159 9.59 -9.26 -12.85
N GLN A 160 9.91 -10.45 -12.32
CA GLN A 160 10.47 -10.56 -10.96
C GLN A 160 11.89 -10.00 -10.91
N TRP A 161 12.23 -9.31 -9.82
CA TRP A 161 13.58 -8.83 -9.56
C TRP A 161 14.64 -9.93 -9.64
N LYS A 162 14.30 -11.17 -9.29
CA LYS A 162 15.21 -12.32 -9.40
C LYS A 162 15.67 -12.56 -10.84
N HIS A 163 14.79 -12.39 -11.83
CA HIS A 163 15.15 -12.59 -13.24
C HIS A 163 16.04 -11.45 -13.74
N VAL A 164 15.76 -10.22 -13.31
CA VAL A 164 16.62 -9.05 -13.60
C VAL A 164 18.01 -9.24 -13.02
N ALA A 165 18.12 -9.69 -11.76
CA ALA A 165 19.39 -9.95 -11.10
C ALA A 165 20.21 -11.03 -11.83
N ILE A 166 19.56 -12.12 -12.26
CA ILE A 166 20.20 -13.19 -13.05
C ILE A 166 20.71 -12.64 -14.38
N ALA A 167 19.88 -11.91 -15.13
CA ALA A 167 20.26 -11.35 -16.42
C ALA A 167 21.43 -10.34 -16.29
N ALA A 168 21.39 -9.48 -15.27
CA ALA A 168 22.47 -8.54 -14.98
C ALA A 168 23.78 -9.27 -14.63
N GLY A 169 23.70 -10.33 -13.82
CA GLY A 169 24.86 -11.16 -13.48
C GLY A 169 25.51 -11.82 -14.69
N ILE A 170 24.71 -12.41 -15.59
CA ILE A 170 25.19 -13.00 -16.85
C ILE A 170 25.87 -11.94 -17.71
N THR A 171 25.22 -10.78 -17.88
CA THR A 171 25.74 -9.68 -18.71
C THR A 171 27.08 -9.17 -18.18
N ALA A 172 27.21 -9.00 -16.86
CA ALA A 172 28.46 -8.60 -16.22
C ALA A 172 29.57 -9.64 -16.43
N ALA A 173 29.26 -10.93 -16.26
CA ALA A 173 30.22 -12.01 -16.45
C ALA A 173 30.75 -12.06 -17.90
N VAL A 174 29.86 -11.95 -18.89
CA VAL A 174 30.24 -11.89 -20.31
C VAL A 174 31.12 -10.65 -20.58
N GLY A 175 30.71 -9.48 -20.08
CA GLY A 175 31.47 -8.24 -20.24
C GLY A 175 32.88 -8.32 -19.66
N LEU A 176 33.02 -8.84 -18.44
CA LEU A 176 34.32 -9.05 -17.79
C LEU A 176 35.19 -10.06 -18.54
N THR A 177 34.59 -11.11 -19.08
CA THR A 177 35.30 -12.12 -19.87
C THR A 177 35.86 -11.52 -21.16
N LEU A 178 35.03 -10.78 -21.91
CA LEU A 178 35.47 -10.10 -23.13
C LEU A 178 36.54 -9.05 -22.85
N TRP A 179 36.41 -8.29 -21.75
CA TRP A 179 37.42 -7.33 -21.31
C TRP A 179 38.75 -8.02 -20.97
N GLY A 180 38.71 -9.14 -20.25
CA GLY A 180 39.89 -9.93 -19.92
C GLY A 180 40.58 -10.51 -21.15
N ILE A 181 39.82 -11.04 -22.11
CA ILE A 181 40.34 -11.54 -23.39
C ILE A 181 41.02 -10.40 -24.16
N LYS A 182 40.36 -9.25 -24.29
CA LYS A 182 40.94 -8.08 -24.98
C LYS A 182 42.27 -7.68 -24.34
N LYS A 183 42.30 -7.51 -23.01
CA LYS A 183 43.51 -7.10 -22.28
C LYS A 183 44.65 -8.10 -22.46
N TYR A 184 44.35 -9.40 -22.53
CA TYR A 184 45.35 -10.43 -22.80
C TYR A 184 45.97 -10.27 -24.19
N PHE A 185 45.17 -10.02 -25.22
CA PHE A 185 45.68 -9.78 -26.58
C PHE A 185 46.44 -8.46 -26.68
N ASP A 186 45.94 -7.37 -26.08
CA ASP A 186 46.64 -6.08 -26.04
C ASP A 186 48.04 -6.23 -25.41
N SER A 187 48.19 -7.06 -24.36
CA SER A 187 49.49 -7.32 -23.71
C SER A 187 50.47 -8.19 -24.50
N LYS A 188 50.03 -8.76 -25.63
CA LYS A 188 50.85 -9.62 -26.52
C LYS A 188 51.34 -8.88 -27.76
N GLU A 189 50.82 -7.68 -28.03
CA GLU A 189 51.19 -6.85 -29.18
C GLU A 189 52.26 -5.79 -28.84
N ASP A 190 52.65 -5.67 -27.57
CA ASP A 190 53.81 -4.91 -27.06
C ASP A 190 55.03 -5.83 -26.81
#